data_AF-A0A6M1RHS8-F1
#
_entry.id   AF-A0A6M1RHS8-F1
#
_cell.length_a   1.000
_cell.length_b   1.000
_cell.length_c   1.000
_cell.angle_alpha   90.00
_cell.angle_beta   90.00
_cell.angle_gamma   90.00
#
_symmetry.space_group_name_H-M   'P 1'
#
loop_
_entity.id
_entity.type
_entity.pdbx_description
1 polymer ?
#
loop_
_entity_poly.entity_id
_entity_poly.type
_entity_poly.pdbx_seq_one_letter_code
_entity_poly.pdbx_strand_id
1 'polypeptide(L)'
;MRGVGVLAILLLIAGCKENIDFYFDKGGSADPSTSTDQSTGADQSSASLYQIIVSPSSVSSYLPQQLTATAKYSDGSEREVTDSVTWQSSLTSIVDVNTSGLSSPLTVGTSQVTASLEGVTSDVVRYDVTDSFVCGHVVGVSVGTGANGGVNDVDTSNAAGSCIKVASDNLDNWFTASPSTSFMAQEGFVQNVGSLNSEVTFASTRTEGGTFGPPGGEFATFDQLGGVAHPDGTGNQFDRWCQNLASRSFAGRDNWRRPTRDELSGLRTHKGQSLWTANGWPVGICTHSSTISSGGTGYAEVCLNSGYAAGGAAISKAIYASCIAQP
;
A
#
# COMPACT_ATOMS: atom_id res chain seq x y z
N MET A 1 26.15 29.72 27.38
CA MET A 1 25.69 31.02 27.89
C MET A 1 24.56 31.51 27.01
N ARG A 2 23.48 31.96 27.66
CA ARG A 2 22.36 32.79 27.17
C ARG A 2 21.41 32.17 26.15
N GLY A 3 20.27 31.73 26.67
CA GLY A 3 19.03 31.59 25.91
C GLY A 3 18.26 32.91 25.81
N VAL A 4 17.27 32.95 24.93
CA VAL A 4 16.15 33.90 24.95
C VAL A 4 14.91 33.18 24.42
N GLY A 5 13.80 33.35 25.14
CA GLY A 5 12.54 32.67 24.94
C GLY A 5 11.64 33.26 23.86
N VAL A 6 10.60 32.47 23.58
CA VAL A 6 9.48 32.71 22.67
C VAL A 6 8.58 33.82 23.23
N LEU A 7 8.22 34.79 22.38
CA LEU A 7 7.26 35.85 22.69
C LEU A 7 6.11 35.79 21.67
N ALA A 8 4.90 35.50 22.16
CA ALA A 8 3.65 35.61 21.43
C ALA A 8 3.29 37.10 21.25
N ILE A 9 2.88 37.50 20.05
CA ILE A 9 2.36 38.85 19.78
C ILE A 9 0.93 38.72 19.28
N LEU A 10 0.03 39.12 20.18
CA LEU A 10 -1.36 39.50 19.94
C LEU A 10 -1.35 40.88 19.26
N LEU A 11 -2.03 41.05 18.12
CA LEU A 11 -2.29 42.39 17.56
C LEU A 11 -3.80 42.68 17.64
N LEU A 12 -4.15 43.54 18.61
CA LEU A 12 -5.38 44.33 18.63
C LEU A 12 -5.18 45.57 17.75
N ILE A 13 -6.15 45.87 16.89
CA ILE A 13 -6.37 47.23 16.41
C ILE A 13 -7.84 47.56 16.66
N ALA A 14 -8.06 48.34 17.71
CA ALA A 14 -9.23 49.16 17.91
C ALA A 14 -8.94 50.56 17.33
N GLY A 15 -9.93 51.21 16.74
CA GLY A 15 -9.78 52.61 16.38
C GLY A 15 -10.98 53.24 15.68
N CYS A 16 -11.72 54.02 16.48
CA CYS A 16 -12.45 55.25 16.13
C CYS A 16 -13.90 55.13 15.59
N LYS A 17 -14.87 55.97 16.00
CA LYS A 17 -15.01 56.94 17.11
C LYS A 17 -16.44 57.55 17.01
N GLU A 18 -16.95 58.00 18.16
CA GLU A 18 -17.84 59.16 18.40
C GLU A 18 -19.25 58.94 18.95
N ASN A 19 -19.42 59.55 20.13
CA ASN A 19 -20.60 59.73 20.97
C ASN A 19 -21.58 60.72 20.35
N ILE A 20 -22.88 60.45 20.49
CA ILE A 20 -23.91 61.49 20.55
C ILE A 20 -24.94 61.07 21.60
N ASP A 21 -24.92 61.73 22.77
CA ASP A 21 -26.03 61.77 23.72
C ASP A 21 -26.82 63.06 23.46
N PHE A 22 -28.11 62.96 23.13
CA PHE A 22 -29.04 64.09 23.25
C PHE A 22 -30.42 63.63 23.73
N TYR A 23 -30.70 64.01 24.99
CA TYR A 23 -31.92 64.59 25.54
C TYR A 23 -33.24 64.44 24.74
N PHE A 24 -34.21 63.74 25.32
CA PHE A 24 -35.61 63.76 24.88
C PHE A 24 -36.30 65.05 25.33
N ASP A 25 -36.74 65.88 24.38
CA ASP A 25 -37.80 66.87 24.59
C ASP A 25 -39.04 66.46 23.76
N LYS A 26 -40.22 66.52 24.37
CA LYS A 26 -41.49 66.11 23.76
C LYS A 26 -42.07 67.28 22.96
N GLY A 27 -41.93 67.23 21.64
CA GLY A 27 -42.71 68.05 20.72
C GLY A 27 -44.03 67.35 20.34
N GLY A 28 -45.15 68.00 20.61
CA GLY A 28 -46.45 67.61 20.08
C GLY A 28 -46.74 68.22 18.70
N SER A 29 -47.74 67.64 18.04
CA SER A 29 -48.51 68.16 16.89
C SER A 29 -48.00 67.86 15.47
N ALA A 30 -48.55 66.76 14.94
CA ALA A 30 -49.07 66.51 13.59
C ALA A 30 -48.63 67.38 12.38
N ASP A 31 -48.10 66.71 11.34
CA ASP A 31 -48.65 66.67 9.97
C ASP A 31 -48.05 65.48 9.18
N PRO A 32 -48.74 64.83 8.23
CA PRO A 32 -48.32 63.59 7.60
C PRO A 32 -47.64 63.83 6.25
N SER A 33 -46.51 63.19 6.01
CA SER A 33 -46.13 62.81 4.65
C SER A 33 -45.30 61.54 4.65
N THR A 34 -45.74 60.63 3.81
CA THR A 34 -45.13 59.36 3.39
C THR A 34 -43.62 59.51 3.16
N SER A 35 -42.82 58.78 3.94
CA SER A 35 -41.43 58.47 3.58
C SER A 35 -41.26 56.96 3.66
N THR A 36 -41.12 56.37 2.48
CA THR A 36 -40.71 55.00 2.20
C THR A 36 -39.58 54.55 3.11
N ASP A 37 -39.88 53.53 3.92
CA ASP A 37 -38.88 52.69 4.58
C ASP A 37 -38.16 51.89 3.48
N GLN A 38 -37.00 52.39 3.04
CA GLN A 38 -36.08 51.60 2.22
C GLN A 38 -35.24 50.75 3.16
N SER A 39 -35.86 49.66 3.63
CA SER A 39 -35.15 48.49 4.08
C SER A 39 -34.34 47.97 2.89
N THR A 40 -33.03 48.22 2.90
CA THR A 40 -32.09 47.51 2.02
C THR A 40 -32.01 46.08 2.52
N GLY A 41 -33.00 45.27 2.14
CA GLY A 41 -32.88 43.83 2.18
C GLY A 41 -31.68 43.46 1.32
N ALA A 42 -30.57 43.09 1.96
CA ALA A 42 -29.57 42.29 1.29
C ALA A 42 -30.30 41.02 0.84
N ASP A 43 -30.53 40.92 -0.46
CA ASP A 43 -31.02 39.72 -1.12
C ASP A 43 -29.99 38.62 -0.84
N GLN A 44 -30.21 37.87 0.24
CA GLN A 44 -29.56 36.60 0.51
C GLN A 44 -30.06 35.64 -0.58
N SER A 45 -29.55 35.80 -1.79
CA SER A 45 -29.66 34.82 -2.86
C SER A 45 -29.06 33.53 -2.30
N SER A 46 -29.92 32.60 -1.88
CA SER A 46 -29.49 31.29 -1.41
C SER A 46 -28.63 30.64 -2.48
N ALA A 47 -27.37 30.37 -2.16
CA ALA A 47 -26.45 29.74 -3.09
C ALA A 47 -26.96 28.32 -3.44
N SER A 48 -27.16 28.05 -4.72
CA SER A 48 -27.65 26.75 -5.19
C SER A 48 -26.48 25.81 -5.47
N LEU A 49 -26.57 24.57 -5.00
CA LEU A 49 -25.63 23.50 -5.34
C LEU A 49 -25.75 23.19 -6.84
N TYR A 50 -24.63 23.16 -7.56
CA TYR A 50 -24.64 22.79 -8.98
C TYR A 50 -23.67 21.67 -9.34
N GLN A 51 -22.69 21.35 -8.49
CA GLN A 51 -21.73 20.27 -8.75
C GLN A 51 -21.22 19.64 -7.45
N ILE A 52 -20.95 18.34 -7.51
CA ILE A 52 -20.21 17.60 -6.48
C ILE A 52 -18.98 16.97 -7.13
N ILE A 53 -17.81 17.22 -6.58
CA ILE A 53 -16.55 16.60 -6.99
C ILE A 53 -16.16 15.59 -5.92
N VAL A 54 -15.89 14.35 -6.34
CA VAL A 54 -15.36 13.30 -5.46
C VAL A 54 -13.87 13.11 -5.71
N SER A 55 -13.10 13.04 -4.62
CA SER A 55 -11.67 12.74 -4.65
C SER A 55 -11.38 11.48 -3.82
N PRO A 56 -10.51 10.57 -4.28
CA PRO A 56 -9.93 10.52 -5.63
C PRO A 56 -10.98 10.24 -6.72
N SER A 57 -10.71 10.66 -7.96
CA SER A 57 -11.62 10.45 -9.10
C SER A 57 -11.65 9.00 -9.59
N SER A 58 -10.70 8.17 -9.17
CA SER A 58 -10.64 6.74 -9.41
C SER A 58 -9.84 6.07 -8.30
N VAL A 59 -10.21 4.83 -7.96
CA VAL A 59 -9.50 4.03 -6.97
C VAL A 59 -9.10 2.70 -7.58
N SER A 60 -7.85 2.29 -7.33
CA SER A 60 -7.37 0.93 -7.58
C SER A 60 -6.68 0.44 -6.31
N SER A 61 -7.40 -0.33 -5.48
CA SER A 61 -6.89 -0.74 -4.17
C SER A 61 -7.58 -2.01 -3.65
N TYR A 62 -6.83 -2.81 -2.91
CA TYR A 62 -7.34 -3.93 -2.12
C TYR A 62 -7.58 -3.54 -0.64
N LEU A 63 -7.30 -2.30 -0.25
CA LEU A 63 -7.47 -1.78 1.11
C LEU A 63 -8.53 -0.67 1.15
N PRO A 64 -9.15 -0.41 2.33
CA PRO A 64 -10.08 0.69 2.49
C PRO A 64 -9.50 2.02 2.04
N GLN A 65 -10.31 2.84 1.35
CA GLN A 65 -9.91 4.18 0.89
C GLN A 65 -10.92 5.21 1.34
N GLN A 66 -10.42 6.37 1.78
CA GLN A 66 -11.27 7.51 2.06
C GLN A 66 -11.65 8.22 0.76
N LEU A 67 -12.95 8.41 0.54
CA LEU A 67 -13.48 9.29 -0.50
C LEU A 67 -13.93 10.60 0.17
N THR A 68 -13.63 11.72 -0.46
CA THR A 68 -14.03 13.06 -0.01
C THR A 68 -14.92 13.70 -1.05
N ALA A 69 -16.04 14.29 -0.63
CA ALA A 69 -16.96 14.98 -1.54
C ALA A 69 -16.91 16.50 -1.29
N THR A 70 -16.71 17.28 -2.36
CA THR A 70 -16.72 18.74 -2.32
C THR A 70 -17.84 19.29 -3.20
N ALA A 71 -18.76 20.03 -2.59
CA ALA A 71 -19.85 20.73 -3.24
C ALA A 71 -19.40 22.10 -3.77
N LYS A 72 -19.84 22.46 -4.98
CA LYS A 72 -19.67 23.79 -5.59
C LYS A 72 -21.04 24.48 -5.69
N TYR A 73 -21.09 25.74 -5.27
CA TYR A 73 -22.32 26.53 -5.22
C TYR A 73 -22.28 27.72 -6.20
N SER A 74 -23.46 28.17 -6.61
CA SER A 74 -23.63 29.25 -7.62
C SER A 74 -23.06 30.61 -7.20
N ASP A 75 -22.80 30.82 -5.90
CA ASP A 75 -22.13 32.00 -5.35
C ASP A 75 -20.59 31.92 -5.44
N GLY A 76 -20.06 30.82 -6.01
CA GLY A 76 -18.63 30.54 -6.12
C GLY A 76 -18.03 29.91 -4.87
N SER A 77 -18.80 29.69 -3.80
CA SER A 77 -18.33 29.00 -2.60
C SER A 77 -18.20 27.50 -2.81
N GLU A 78 -17.33 26.88 -2.01
CA GLU A 78 -17.11 25.44 -2.00
C GLU A 78 -17.18 24.93 -0.56
N ARG A 79 -17.74 23.74 -0.38
CA ARG A 79 -17.82 23.11 0.94
C ARG A 79 -17.54 21.63 0.84
N GLU A 80 -16.76 21.11 1.78
CA GLU A 80 -16.70 19.67 1.97
C GLU A 80 -18.05 19.19 2.52
N VAL A 81 -18.58 18.14 1.90
CA VAL A 81 -19.90 17.56 2.19
C VAL A 81 -19.82 16.04 2.32
N THR A 82 -18.64 15.49 2.60
CA THR A 82 -18.37 14.04 2.70
C THR A 82 -19.37 13.28 3.56
N ASP A 83 -19.70 13.81 4.74
CA ASP A 83 -20.67 13.22 5.68
C ASP A 83 -22.14 13.58 5.39
N SER A 84 -22.39 14.46 4.41
CA SER A 84 -23.72 14.97 4.06
C SER A 84 -24.26 14.37 2.75
N VAL A 85 -23.38 13.91 1.87
CA VAL A 85 -23.79 13.23 0.63
C VAL A 85 -24.31 11.83 0.93
N THR A 86 -25.22 11.35 0.07
CA THR A 86 -25.55 9.93 0.00
C THR A 86 -24.56 9.25 -0.94
N TRP A 87 -23.76 8.34 -0.38
CA TRP A 87 -22.86 7.48 -1.15
C TRP A 87 -23.62 6.30 -1.75
N GLN A 88 -23.32 5.96 -3.00
CA GLN A 88 -23.90 4.81 -3.69
C GLN A 88 -22.80 4.03 -4.42
N SER A 89 -22.74 2.72 -4.19
CA SER A 89 -21.95 1.78 -4.99
C SER A 89 -22.87 1.02 -5.94
N SER A 90 -22.45 0.82 -7.19
CA SER A 90 -23.19 0.02 -8.16
C SER A 90 -23.22 -1.47 -7.83
N LEU A 91 -22.19 -1.95 -7.12
CA LEU A 91 -21.98 -3.35 -6.72
C LEU A 91 -21.41 -3.39 -5.31
N THR A 92 -22.29 -3.37 -4.30
CA THR A 92 -21.92 -3.39 -2.88
C THR A 92 -21.23 -4.69 -2.45
N SER A 93 -21.35 -5.78 -3.21
CA SER A 93 -20.59 -7.02 -3.00
C SER A 93 -19.12 -6.92 -3.39
N ILE A 94 -18.73 -5.90 -4.17
CA ILE A 94 -17.35 -5.63 -4.58
C ILE A 94 -16.73 -4.58 -3.65
N VAL A 95 -17.42 -3.45 -3.48
CA VAL A 95 -17.01 -2.36 -2.59
C VAL A 95 -18.23 -1.71 -1.96
N ASP A 96 -18.20 -1.59 -0.64
CA ASP A 96 -19.18 -0.83 0.13
C ASP A 96 -18.62 0.55 0.51
N VAL A 97 -19.47 1.55 0.71
CA VAL A 97 -19.05 2.91 1.11
C VAL A 97 -19.97 3.40 2.21
N ASN A 98 -19.40 3.71 3.37
CA ASN A 98 -20.20 4.19 4.50
C ASN A 98 -20.56 5.68 4.36
N THR A 99 -21.37 6.19 5.29
CA THR A 99 -21.85 7.58 5.30
C THR A 99 -20.73 8.62 5.43
N SER A 100 -19.57 8.23 5.98
CA SER A 100 -18.41 9.10 6.09
C SER A 100 -17.45 8.98 4.91
N GLY A 101 -17.85 8.34 3.81
CA GLY A 101 -17.05 8.19 2.60
C GLY A 101 -15.92 7.16 2.70
N LEU A 102 -15.86 6.37 3.78
CA LEU A 102 -14.88 5.28 3.87
C LEU A 102 -15.36 4.10 3.02
N SER A 103 -14.66 3.88 1.91
CA SER A 103 -14.87 2.72 1.04
C SER A 103 -14.17 1.48 1.60
N SER A 104 -14.88 0.35 1.61
CA SER A 104 -14.41 -0.96 2.08
C SER A 104 -14.46 -1.96 0.94
N PRO A 105 -13.31 -2.34 0.33
CA PRO A 105 -13.27 -3.36 -0.69
C PRO A 105 -13.53 -4.75 -0.06
N LEU A 106 -14.25 -5.60 -0.78
CA LEU A 106 -14.69 -6.92 -0.29
C LEU A 106 -14.26 -8.04 -1.23
N THR A 107 -14.42 -7.84 -2.54
CA THR A 107 -14.13 -8.86 -3.56
C THR A 107 -13.43 -8.21 -4.74
N VAL A 108 -12.41 -8.87 -5.30
CA VAL A 108 -11.75 -8.44 -6.54
C VAL A 108 -12.78 -8.22 -7.66
N GLY A 109 -12.68 -7.09 -8.35
CA GLY A 109 -13.60 -6.70 -9.41
C GLY A 109 -13.75 -5.19 -9.53
N THR A 110 -14.63 -4.75 -10.42
CA THR A 110 -14.88 -3.32 -10.66
C THR A 110 -16.28 -2.94 -10.17
N SER A 111 -16.39 -1.80 -9.48
CA SER A 111 -17.64 -1.10 -9.19
C SER A 111 -17.53 0.38 -9.58
N GLN A 112 -18.65 1.08 -9.56
CA GLN A 112 -18.77 2.51 -9.73
C GLN A 112 -19.34 3.11 -8.45
N VAL A 113 -18.76 4.21 -7.98
CA VAL A 113 -19.22 4.95 -6.81
C VAL A 113 -19.63 6.35 -7.19
N THR A 114 -20.75 6.83 -6.67
CA THR A 114 -21.24 8.21 -6.82
C THR A 114 -21.66 8.78 -5.48
N ALA A 115 -21.62 10.11 -5.35
CA ALA A 115 -22.16 10.85 -4.24
C ALA A 115 -23.31 11.75 -4.70
N SER A 116 -24.40 11.83 -3.95
CA SER A 116 -25.52 12.73 -4.26
C SER A 116 -25.96 13.58 -3.09
N LEU A 117 -26.24 14.86 -3.34
CA LEU A 117 -26.77 15.82 -2.37
C LEU A 117 -27.75 16.76 -3.09
N GLU A 118 -28.91 17.03 -2.49
CA GLU A 118 -29.90 17.99 -3.01
C GLU A 118 -30.30 17.79 -4.49
N GLY A 119 -30.32 16.53 -4.96
CA GLY A 119 -30.66 16.19 -6.34
C GLY A 119 -29.52 16.33 -7.35
N VAL A 120 -28.34 16.81 -6.92
CA VAL A 120 -27.10 16.82 -7.70
C VAL A 120 -26.33 15.53 -7.43
N THR A 121 -25.89 14.85 -8.48
CA THR A 121 -25.03 13.66 -8.41
C THR A 121 -23.64 14.00 -8.94
N SER A 122 -22.60 13.49 -8.29
CA SER A 122 -21.22 13.63 -8.74
C SER A 122 -20.95 12.90 -10.05
N ASP A 123 -19.81 13.19 -10.67
CA ASP A 123 -19.23 12.28 -11.65
C ASP A 123 -18.94 10.90 -11.02
N VAL A 124 -18.85 9.88 -11.88
CA VAL A 124 -18.59 8.50 -11.46
C VAL A 124 -17.13 8.32 -11.05
N VAL A 125 -16.92 7.80 -9.84
CA VAL A 125 -15.65 7.25 -9.40
C VAL A 125 -15.57 5.79 -9.82
N ARG A 126 -14.65 5.48 -10.75
CA ARG A 126 -14.34 4.09 -11.07
C ARG A 126 -13.54 3.47 -9.92
N TYR A 127 -14.03 2.36 -9.38
CA TYR A 127 -13.41 1.64 -8.28
C TYR A 127 -13.01 0.24 -8.72
N ASP A 128 -11.72 0.01 -8.88
CA ASP A 128 -11.13 -1.28 -9.21
C ASP A 128 -10.55 -1.91 -7.94
N VAL A 129 -11.25 -2.90 -7.40
CA VAL A 129 -10.75 -3.70 -6.29
C VAL A 129 -9.76 -4.72 -6.84
N THR A 130 -8.48 -4.54 -6.51
CA THR A 130 -7.42 -5.46 -6.91
C THR A 130 -7.24 -6.57 -5.88
N ASP A 131 -6.49 -7.61 -6.24
CA ASP A 131 -5.97 -8.56 -5.26
C ASP A 131 -4.67 -8.03 -4.64
N SER A 132 -4.25 -8.60 -3.50
CA SER A 132 -2.86 -8.45 -3.06
C SER A 132 -2.00 -9.56 -3.64
N PHE A 133 -0.71 -9.30 -3.77
CA PHE A 133 0.24 -10.31 -4.22
C PHE A 133 0.78 -11.18 -3.07
N VAL A 134 0.17 -11.13 -1.89
CA VAL A 134 0.55 -11.97 -0.73
C VAL A 134 -0.39 -13.15 -0.65
N CYS A 135 0.16 -14.36 -0.72
CA CYS A 135 -0.67 -15.57 -0.63
C CYS A 135 -1.43 -15.64 0.71
N GLY A 136 -2.70 -16.02 0.67
CA GLY A 136 -3.56 -16.15 1.86
C GLY A 136 -4.05 -14.83 2.46
N HIS A 137 -3.75 -13.69 1.81
CA HIS A 137 -4.34 -12.41 2.17
C HIS A 137 -5.82 -12.34 1.75
N VAL A 138 -6.62 -11.57 2.49
CA VAL A 138 -8.01 -11.29 2.17
C VAL A 138 -8.20 -9.79 1.92
N VAL A 139 -8.84 -9.46 0.79
CA VAL A 139 -9.22 -8.10 0.41
C VAL A 139 -9.92 -7.36 1.56
N GLY A 140 -9.59 -6.08 1.74
CA GLY A 140 -10.11 -5.23 2.81
C GLY A 140 -9.35 -5.34 4.13
N VAL A 141 -8.46 -6.32 4.29
CA VAL A 141 -7.62 -6.50 5.49
C VAL A 141 -6.22 -5.95 5.24
N SER A 142 -5.62 -5.31 6.25
CA SER A 142 -4.21 -4.91 6.16
C SER A 142 -3.30 -6.14 6.04
N VAL A 143 -2.34 -6.11 5.11
CA VAL A 143 -1.31 -7.14 5.02
C VAL A 143 -0.50 -7.15 6.33
N GLY A 144 -0.32 -8.33 6.91
CA GLY A 144 0.34 -8.47 8.20
C GLY A 144 0.18 -9.85 8.82
N THR A 145 0.69 -10.01 10.04
CA THR A 145 0.66 -11.26 10.81
C THR A 145 -0.67 -11.53 11.51
N GLY A 146 -1.61 -10.58 11.44
CA GLY A 146 -2.97 -10.74 11.94
C GLY A 146 -3.80 -11.70 11.07
N ALA A 147 -4.98 -12.07 11.57
CA ALA A 147 -5.90 -12.92 10.84
C ALA A 147 -6.16 -12.36 9.43
N ASN A 148 -6.06 -13.23 8.42
CA ASN A 148 -6.30 -12.91 7.01
C ASN A 148 -5.33 -11.87 6.40
N GLY A 149 -4.25 -11.51 7.10
CA GLY A 149 -3.23 -10.59 6.58
C GLY A 149 -2.22 -11.25 5.63
N GLY A 150 -2.31 -12.56 5.41
CA GLY A 150 -1.48 -13.35 4.49
C GLY A 150 -0.04 -13.65 4.98
N VAL A 151 0.51 -12.86 5.90
CA VAL A 151 1.82 -13.20 6.49
C VAL A 151 1.66 -14.42 7.39
N ASN A 152 2.59 -15.36 7.24
CA ASN A 152 2.55 -16.68 7.86
C ASN A 152 1.42 -17.59 7.36
N ASP A 153 0.90 -17.36 6.16
CA ASP A 153 -0.05 -18.28 5.55
C ASP A 153 0.49 -19.72 5.51
N VAL A 154 -0.36 -20.66 5.92
CA VAL A 154 -0.02 -22.08 6.11
C VAL A 154 -0.56 -22.98 5.01
N ASP A 155 -1.36 -22.45 4.08
CA ASP A 155 -1.91 -23.23 2.97
C ASP A 155 -0.77 -23.76 2.08
N THR A 156 -0.61 -25.07 2.00
CA THR A 156 0.49 -25.68 1.24
C THR A 156 0.26 -25.70 -0.28
N SER A 157 -0.92 -25.29 -0.75
CA SER A 157 -1.34 -25.42 -2.15
C SER A 157 -1.24 -24.13 -2.98
N ASN A 158 -1.23 -22.97 -2.34
CA ASN A 158 -1.40 -21.69 -3.03
C ASN A 158 -0.07 -21.01 -3.43
N ALA A 159 1.10 -21.54 -3.04
CA ALA A 159 2.39 -20.95 -3.37
C ALA A 159 2.73 -21.00 -4.88
N ALA A 160 2.13 -21.92 -5.64
CA ALA A 160 2.34 -22.05 -7.09
C ALA A 160 1.51 -21.06 -7.94
N GLY A 161 0.57 -20.35 -7.31
CA GLY A 161 -0.28 -19.35 -7.95
C GLY A 161 0.42 -18.02 -8.19
N SER A 162 -0.35 -17.00 -8.56
CA SER A 162 0.14 -15.65 -8.83
C SER A 162 0.29 -14.78 -7.58
N CYS A 163 0.90 -15.34 -6.53
CA CYS A 163 1.19 -14.64 -5.28
C CYS A 163 2.53 -15.10 -4.71
N ILE A 164 3.05 -14.35 -3.74
CA ILE A 164 4.26 -14.70 -2.99
C ILE A 164 3.87 -15.04 -1.55
N LYS A 165 4.40 -16.16 -1.06
CA LYS A 165 4.33 -16.52 0.36
C LYS A 165 5.23 -15.63 1.20
N VAL A 166 4.71 -15.14 2.32
CA VAL A 166 5.47 -14.33 3.27
C VAL A 166 5.47 -14.99 4.65
N ALA A 167 6.62 -15.02 5.32
CA ALA A 167 6.78 -15.53 6.67
C ALA A 167 7.50 -14.48 7.52
N SER A 168 7.10 -14.34 8.79
CA SER A 168 7.77 -13.45 9.74
C SER A 168 8.69 -14.22 10.70
N ASP A 169 9.70 -13.55 11.23
CA ASP A 169 10.46 -14.01 12.39
C ASP A 169 9.97 -13.38 13.71
N ASN A 170 10.71 -13.59 14.81
CA ASN A 170 10.42 -13.02 16.12
C ASN A 170 10.78 -11.53 16.26
N LEU A 171 11.41 -10.93 15.25
CA LEU A 171 11.75 -9.52 15.19
C LEU A 171 10.83 -8.75 14.24
N ASP A 172 9.78 -9.41 13.75
CA ASP A 172 8.88 -8.91 12.70
C ASP A 172 9.59 -8.55 11.39
N ASN A 173 10.75 -9.15 11.12
CA ASN A 173 11.29 -9.18 9.77
C ASN A 173 10.43 -10.11 8.94
N TRP A 174 10.10 -9.69 7.72
CA TRP A 174 9.32 -10.49 6.79
C TRP A 174 10.22 -11.03 5.70
N PHE A 175 10.01 -12.28 5.36
CA PHE A 175 10.77 -13.01 4.35
C PHE A 175 9.82 -13.53 3.28
N THR A 176 10.24 -13.51 2.02
CA THR A 176 9.47 -14.10 0.91
C THR A 176 9.95 -15.50 0.57
N ALA A 177 9.05 -16.36 0.10
CA ALA A 177 9.44 -17.54 -0.64
C ALA A 177 9.99 -17.17 -2.03
N SER A 178 10.63 -18.14 -2.69
CA SER A 178 10.92 -17.99 -4.13
C SER A 178 9.59 -17.86 -4.90
N PRO A 179 9.47 -16.90 -5.82
CA PRO A 179 8.24 -16.67 -6.57
C PRO A 179 7.96 -17.81 -7.55
N SER A 180 6.67 -18.09 -7.78
CA SER A 180 6.24 -19.01 -8.84
C SER A 180 6.52 -18.42 -10.22
N THR A 181 6.63 -19.27 -11.25
CA THR A 181 6.76 -18.78 -12.64
C THR A 181 5.51 -18.02 -13.09
N SER A 182 4.33 -18.38 -12.57
CA SER A 182 3.07 -17.65 -12.77
C SER A 182 3.15 -16.20 -12.30
N PHE A 183 3.68 -15.99 -11.09
CA PHE A 183 3.89 -14.65 -10.53
C PHE A 183 4.94 -13.89 -11.35
N MET A 184 6.06 -14.54 -11.67
CA MET A 184 7.13 -13.90 -12.45
C MET A 184 6.64 -13.42 -13.82
N ALA A 185 5.83 -14.22 -14.52
CA ALA A 185 5.24 -13.85 -15.80
C ALA A 185 4.30 -12.65 -15.67
N GLN A 186 3.48 -12.59 -14.61
CA GLN A 186 2.59 -11.45 -14.34
C GLN A 186 3.36 -10.15 -14.11
N GLU A 187 4.54 -10.25 -13.49
CA GLU A 187 5.41 -9.10 -13.21
C GLU A 187 6.37 -8.78 -14.37
N GLY A 188 6.25 -9.50 -15.50
CA GLY A 188 7.05 -9.27 -16.70
C GLY A 188 8.49 -9.81 -16.62
N PHE A 189 8.81 -10.65 -15.64
CA PHE A 189 10.12 -11.29 -15.55
C PHE A 189 10.26 -12.42 -16.58
N VAL A 190 11.43 -12.50 -17.21
CA VAL A 190 11.76 -13.54 -18.20
C VAL A 190 12.98 -14.34 -17.77
N GLN A 191 13.05 -15.60 -18.20
CA GLN A 191 14.22 -16.43 -17.94
C GLN A 191 15.41 -15.96 -18.78
N ASN A 192 16.55 -15.67 -18.16
CA ASN A 192 17.80 -15.33 -18.85
C ASN A 192 19.02 -15.86 -18.09
N VAL A 193 19.94 -16.48 -18.82
CA VAL A 193 21.14 -17.16 -18.30
C VAL A 193 22.46 -16.62 -18.88
N GLY A 194 22.40 -15.54 -19.65
CA GLY A 194 23.61 -14.86 -20.16
C GLY A 194 24.46 -14.24 -19.05
N SER A 195 25.74 -13.97 -19.30
CA SER A 195 26.62 -13.36 -18.28
C SER A 195 26.29 -11.89 -17.98
N LEU A 196 25.58 -11.21 -18.89
CA LEU A 196 25.20 -9.81 -18.74
C LEU A 196 23.85 -9.62 -18.06
N ASN A 197 22.92 -10.58 -18.18
CA ASN A 197 21.51 -10.54 -17.73
C ASN A 197 21.12 -9.18 -17.15
N SER A 198 20.84 -8.23 -18.02
CA SER A 198 20.25 -6.93 -17.69
C SER A 198 18.73 -7.11 -17.60
N GLU A 199 18.03 -6.18 -16.93
CA GLU A 199 16.54 -6.18 -16.79
C GLU A 199 15.98 -7.13 -15.71
N VAL A 200 14.64 -7.28 -15.70
CA VAL A 200 13.87 -8.14 -14.79
C VAL A 200 13.93 -9.59 -15.25
N THR A 201 14.91 -10.33 -14.72
CA THR A 201 15.18 -11.73 -15.14
C THR A 201 15.34 -12.69 -13.96
N PHE A 202 15.15 -13.97 -14.24
CA PHE A 202 15.54 -15.07 -13.36
C PHE A 202 16.36 -16.12 -14.13
N ALA A 203 17.11 -16.96 -13.42
CA ALA A 203 18.12 -17.83 -14.03
C ALA A 203 17.50 -19.14 -14.59
N SER A 204 16.69 -19.83 -13.80
CA SER A 204 16.08 -21.09 -14.20
C SER A 204 14.79 -21.32 -13.44
N THR A 205 14.05 -22.37 -13.78
CA THR A 205 12.90 -22.82 -13.00
C THR A 205 13.22 -24.10 -12.24
N ARG A 206 12.42 -24.37 -11.21
CA ARG A 206 12.40 -25.63 -10.48
C ARG A 206 10.98 -26.06 -10.22
N THR A 207 10.67 -27.30 -10.58
CA THR A 207 9.41 -27.95 -10.26
C THR A 207 9.53 -28.70 -8.93
N GLU A 208 8.60 -28.46 -8.01
CA GLU A 208 8.52 -29.17 -6.74
C GLU A 208 7.68 -30.45 -6.85
N GLY A 209 8.13 -31.52 -6.19
CA GLY A 209 7.54 -32.86 -6.31
C GLY A 209 6.51 -33.22 -5.24
N GLY A 210 6.19 -32.32 -4.30
CA GLY A 210 5.25 -32.57 -3.19
C GLY A 210 5.91 -32.88 -1.84
N THR A 211 7.20 -33.22 -1.80
CA THR A 211 7.90 -33.54 -0.53
C THR A 211 8.31 -32.29 0.26
N PHE A 212 8.78 -31.26 -0.43
CA PHE A 212 9.31 -30.03 0.17
C PHE A 212 8.81 -28.78 -0.55
N GLY A 213 7.65 -28.86 -1.17
CA GLY A 213 7.06 -27.81 -1.97
C GLY A 213 5.78 -28.32 -2.63
N PRO A 214 4.93 -27.43 -3.16
CA PRO A 214 3.66 -27.82 -3.74
C PRO A 214 3.88 -28.71 -4.97
N PRO A 215 3.17 -29.85 -5.06
CA PRO A 215 3.37 -30.80 -6.14
C PRO A 215 3.03 -30.18 -7.50
N GLY A 216 3.97 -30.24 -8.44
CA GLY A 216 3.84 -29.65 -9.78
C GLY A 216 4.01 -28.13 -9.82
N GLY A 217 4.21 -27.47 -8.66
CA GLY A 217 4.47 -26.04 -8.61
C GLY A 217 5.83 -25.71 -9.22
N GLU A 218 5.87 -24.73 -10.11
CA GLU A 218 7.08 -24.28 -10.77
C GLU A 218 7.52 -22.92 -10.22
N PHE A 219 8.78 -22.84 -9.81
CA PHE A 219 9.33 -21.69 -9.10
C PHE A 219 10.57 -21.16 -9.77
N ALA A 220 10.68 -19.85 -9.86
CA ALA A 220 11.88 -19.21 -10.36
C ALA A 220 13.03 -19.40 -9.37
N THR A 221 14.20 -19.65 -9.94
CA THR A 221 15.48 -19.70 -9.25
C THR A 221 16.38 -18.61 -9.81
N PHE A 222 17.24 -18.08 -8.95
CA PHE A 222 18.09 -16.94 -9.25
C PHE A 222 19.54 -17.35 -9.07
N ASP A 223 20.40 -16.74 -9.88
CA ASP A 223 21.84 -16.75 -9.66
C ASP A 223 22.28 -15.38 -9.10
N GLN A 224 23.57 -15.23 -8.88
CA GLN A 224 24.18 -13.97 -8.47
C GLN A 224 25.00 -13.34 -9.61
N LEU A 225 24.65 -13.62 -10.88
CA LEU A 225 25.23 -12.99 -12.06
C LEU A 225 24.44 -11.73 -12.47
N GLY A 226 25.05 -10.83 -13.26
CA GLY A 226 24.43 -9.60 -13.77
C GLY A 226 25.45 -8.54 -14.19
N GLY A 227 25.08 -7.73 -15.20
CA GLY A 227 25.98 -6.90 -16.04
C GLY A 227 26.76 -5.76 -15.37
N VAL A 228 26.58 -5.53 -14.08
CA VAL A 228 27.51 -4.75 -13.25
C VAL A 228 27.81 -5.57 -12.01
N ALA A 229 28.92 -6.32 -12.04
CA ALA A 229 29.43 -6.99 -10.86
C ALA A 229 29.95 -5.94 -9.87
N HIS A 230 29.12 -5.53 -8.92
CA HIS A 230 29.61 -4.79 -7.76
C HIS A 230 30.19 -5.77 -6.73
N PRO A 231 31.37 -5.49 -6.14
CA PRO A 231 31.96 -6.31 -5.08
C PRO A 231 31.07 -6.50 -3.83
N ASP A 232 30.05 -5.64 -3.65
CA ASP A 232 29.04 -5.75 -2.60
C ASP A 232 27.84 -6.66 -2.99
N GLY A 233 27.84 -7.18 -4.21
CA GLY A 233 26.78 -8.03 -4.77
C GLY A 233 25.51 -7.29 -5.19
N THR A 234 25.54 -5.97 -5.37
CA THR A 234 24.43 -5.23 -5.96
C THR A 234 24.34 -5.44 -7.47
N GLY A 235 23.12 -5.36 -8.02
CA GLY A 235 22.88 -5.41 -9.47
C GLY A 235 22.85 -6.79 -10.12
N ASN A 236 23.01 -7.89 -9.37
CA ASN A 236 22.76 -9.25 -9.86
C ASN A 236 21.26 -9.61 -9.92
N GLN A 237 20.92 -10.74 -10.55
CA GLN A 237 19.52 -11.17 -10.71
C GLN A 237 18.74 -11.25 -9.39
N PHE A 238 19.32 -11.88 -8.37
CA PHE A 238 18.69 -11.98 -7.05
C PHE A 238 18.51 -10.60 -6.38
N ASP A 239 19.50 -9.71 -6.49
CA ASP A 239 19.41 -8.37 -5.94
C ASP A 239 18.30 -7.56 -6.63
N ARG A 240 18.25 -7.59 -7.97
CA ARG A 240 17.20 -6.91 -8.74
C ARG A 240 15.80 -7.45 -8.44
N TRP A 241 15.68 -8.74 -8.15
CA TRP A 241 14.41 -9.30 -7.67
C TRP A 241 13.95 -8.64 -6.37
N CYS A 242 14.82 -8.55 -5.35
CA CYS A 242 14.45 -7.89 -4.11
C CYS A 242 14.21 -6.38 -4.28
N GLN A 243 14.99 -5.70 -5.12
CA GLN A 243 14.77 -4.29 -5.44
C GLN A 243 13.44 -4.05 -6.19
N ASN A 244 12.99 -5.01 -7.00
CA ASN A 244 11.68 -4.93 -7.64
C ASN A 244 10.56 -4.92 -6.59
N LEU A 245 10.61 -5.83 -5.60
CA LEU A 245 9.67 -5.85 -4.48
C LEU A 245 9.69 -4.52 -3.68
N ALA A 246 10.89 -4.00 -3.40
CA ALA A 246 11.10 -2.72 -2.72
C ALA A 246 10.45 -1.55 -3.47
N SER A 247 10.74 -1.42 -4.77
CA SER A 247 10.25 -0.33 -5.62
C SER A 247 8.73 -0.26 -5.76
N ARG A 248 8.05 -1.37 -5.49
CA ARG A 248 6.59 -1.51 -5.57
C ARG A 248 5.90 -1.48 -4.22
N SER A 249 6.65 -1.24 -3.14
CA SER A 249 6.15 -1.33 -1.77
C SER A 249 5.40 -2.65 -1.51
N PHE A 250 5.95 -3.76 -2.00
CA PHE A 250 5.31 -5.07 -1.89
C PHE A 250 4.94 -5.36 -0.43
N ALA A 251 3.70 -5.83 -0.22
CA ALA A 251 3.14 -6.09 1.11
C ALA A 251 3.18 -4.86 2.05
N GLY A 252 3.22 -3.64 1.51
CA GLY A 252 3.31 -2.40 2.29
C GLY A 252 4.72 -2.07 2.81
N ARG A 253 5.76 -2.80 2.37
CA ARG A 253 7.18 -2.53 2.72
C ARG A 253 7.99 -2.20 1.48
N ASP A 254 8.82 -1.17 1.55
CA ASP A 254 9.64 -0.65 0.44
C ASP A 254 11.15 -0.87 0.62
N ASN A 255 11.54 -1.63 1.65
CA ASN A 255 12.92 -1.87 2.05
C ASN A 255 13.39 -3.32 1.80
N TRP A 256 12.77 -4.01 0.83
CA TRP A 256 13.10 -5.40 0.49
C TRP A 256 14.54 -5.52 -0.03
N ARG A 257 15.30 -6.44 0.54
CA ARG A 257 16.70 -6.72 0.17
C ARG A 257 17.03 -8.20 0.27
N ARG A 258 18.23 -8.59 -0.18
CA ARG A 258 18.75 -9.93 0.04
C ARG A 258 19.06 -10.16 1.54
N PRO A 259 18.62 -11.27 2.15
CA PRO A 259 18.93 -11.62 3.51
C PRO A 259 20.35 -12.18 3.64
N THR A 260 20.94 -11.96 4.80
CA THR A 260 22.15 -12.64 5.25
C THR A 260 21.85 -14.10 5.60
N ARG A 261 22.91 -14.91 5.69
CA ARG A 261 22.83 -16.29 6.16
C ARG A 261 22.22 -16.39 7.56
N ASP A 262 22.59 -15.46 8.45
CA ASP A 262 22.14 -15.47 9.84
C ASP A 262 20.66 -15.10 9.94
N GLU A 263 20.17 -14.17 9.12
CA GLU A 263 18.75 -13.84 9.03
C GLU A 263 17.92 -15.04 8.54
N LEU A 264 18.35 -15.75 7.49
CA LEU A 264 17.67 -16.96 7.01
C LEU A 264 17.72 -18.10 8.04
N SER A 265 18.86 -18.28 8.70
CA SER A 265 19.01 -19.29 9.75
C SER A 265 18.16 -18.95 10.98
N GLY A 266 18.05 -17.66 11.31
CA GLY A 266 17.17 -17.13 12.34
C GLY A 266 15.70 -17.41 12.04
N LEU A 267 15.24 -17.11 10.81
CA LEU A 267 13.89 -17.47 10.35
C LEU A 267 13.62 -18.97 10.52
N ARG A 268 14.53 -19.81 10.01
CA ARG A 268 14.35 -21.28 10.08
C ARG A 268 14.34 -21.80 11.51
N THR A 269 15.14 -21.22 12.39
CA THR A 269 15.16 -21.56 13.82
C THR A 269 13.87 -21.12 14.49
N HIS A 270 13.41 -19.90 14.21
CA HIS A 270 12.16 -19.35 14.74
C HIS A 270 10.94 -20.21 14.35
N LYS A 271 10.88 -20.67 13.10
CA LYS A 271 9.80 -21.58 12.66
C LYS A 271 9.87 -22.96 13.31
N GLY A 272 11.04 -23.38 13.81
CA GLY A 272 11.24 -24.68 14.46
C GLY A 272 11.14 -25.90 13.53
N GLN A 273 10.62 -25.74 12.31
CA GLN A 273 10.40 -26.79 11.33
C GLN A 273 10.61 -26.31 9.90
N SER A 274 10.51 -27.22 8.93
CA SER A 274 10.60 -26.90 7.50
C SER A 274 9.64 -25.78 7.12
N LEU A 275 10.08 -24.80 6.34
CA LEU A 275 9.21 -23.74 5.82
C LEU A 275 8.14 -24.28 4.85
N TRP A 276 8.34 -25.48 4.29
CA TRP A 276 7.27 -26.21 3.61
C TRP A 276 6.13 -26.55 4.56
N THR A 277 6.44 -27.21 5.69
CA THR A 277 5.44 -27.62 6.68
C THR A 277 4.85 -26.42 7.44
N ALA A 278 5.66 -25.40 7.70
CA ALA A 278 5.22 -24.22 8.44
C ALA A 278 4.39 -23.26 7.59
N ASN A 279 4.71 -23.09 6.32
CA ASN A 279 4.19 -21.99 5.50
C ASN A 279 3.86 -22.36 4.05
N GLY A 280 3.99 -23.62 3.65
CA GLY A 280 3.76 -24.03 2.27
C GLY A 280 4.81 -23.55 1.28
N TRP A 281 6.02 -23.19 1.73
CA TRP A 281 7.06 -22.67 0.85
C TRP A 281 7.69 -23.77 -0.01
N PRO A 282 8.12 -23.45 -1.25
CA PRO A 282 9.06 -24.27 -2.00
C PRO A 282 10.45 -24.24 -1.34
N VAL A 283 10.89 -25.38 -0.79
CA VAL A 283 12.17 -25.53 -0.09
C VAL A 283 12.86 -26.85 -0.43
N GLY A 284 12.60 -27.41 -1.62
CA GLY A 284 13.29 -28.61 -2.11
C GLY A 284 14.78 -28.40 -2.40
N ILE A 285 15.23 -27.14 -2.53
CA ILE A 285 16.64 -26.73 -2.52
C ILE A 285 16.86 -25.58 -1.55
N CYS A 286 18.14 -25.31 -1.31
CA CYS A 286 18.59 -24.22 -0.47
C CYS A 286 18.34 -22.86 -1.14
N THR A 287 18.36 -21.83 -0.30
CA THR A 287 18.08 -20.44 -0.66
C THR A 287 19.38 -19.63 -0.60
N HIS A 288 19.59 -18.74 -1.57
CA HIS A 288 20.70 -17.79 -1.60
C HIS A 288 20.70 -16.88 -0.37
N SER A 289 21.90 -16.46 0.03
CA SER A 289 22.09 -15.34 0.97
C SER A 289 23.04 -14.29 0.39
N SER A 290 23.09 -13.12 1.03
CA SER A 290 24.08 -12.06 0.76
C SER A 290 25.42 -12.29 1.49
N THR A 291 25.52 -13.31 2.35
CA THR A 291 26.75 -13.58 3.11
C THR A 291 27.79 -14.24 2.23
N ILE A 292 28.93 -13.58 2.04
CA ILE A 292 30.09 -14.13 1.33
C ILE A 292 30.66 -15.30 2.15
N SER A 293 30.93 -16.42 1.50
CA SER A 293 31.53 -17.59 2.12
C SER A 293 32.97 -17.33 2.57
N SER A 294 33.45 -18.07 3.57
CA SER A 294 34.80 -17.89 4.15
C SER A 294 35.96 -18.02 3.15
N GLY A 295 35.74 -18.66 1.99
CA GLY A 295 36.71 -18.74 0.90
C GLY A 295 36.66 -17.59 -0.11
N GLY A 296 35.72 -16.65 0.01
CA GLY A 296 35.59 -15.46 -0.85
C GLY A 296 35.16 -15.73 -2.31
N THR A 297 34.94 -16.99 -2.69
CA THR A 297 34.66 -17.39 -4.08
C THR A 297 33.17 -17.56 -4.40
N GLY A 298 32.29 -17.34 -3.41
CA GLY A 298 30.86 -17.55 -3.55
C GLY A 298 30.10 -17.15 -2.29
N TYR A 299 28.81 -17.42 -2.28
CA TYR A 299 27.91 -17.03 -1.19
C TYR A 299 27.48 -18.23 -0.36
N ALA A 300 27.11 -17.98 0.89
CA ALA A 300 26.48 -18.99 1.73
C ALA A 300 25.03 -19.22 1.29
N GLU A 301 24.53 -20.43 1.52
CA GLU A 301 23.15 -20.82 1.26
C GLU A 301 22.55 -21.51 2.48
N VAL A 302 21.22 -21.40 2.64
CA VAL A 302 20.49 -22.00 3.77
C VAL A 302 19.36 -22.86 3.24
N CYS A 303 19.33 -24.12 3.63
CA CYS A 303 18.28 -25.07 3.25
C CYS A 303 17.13 -24.97 4.26
N LEU A 304 16.09 -24.22 3.88
CA LEU A 304 14.97 -23.90 4.76
C LEU A 304 14.07 -25.11 5.10
N ASN A 305 14.30 -26.28 4.51
CA ASN A 305 13.67 -27.52 4.94
C ASN A 305 14.32 -28.11 6.22
N SER A 306 15.65 -28.11 6.30
CA SER A 306 16.43 -28.78 7.36
C SER A 306 17.12 -27.82 8.33
N GLY A 307 17.33 -26.56 7.96
CA GLY A 307 18.19 -25.62 8.68
C GLY A 307 19.68 -25.82 8.44
N TYR A 308 20.05 -26.75 7.55
CA TYR A 308 21.43 -26.89 7.11
C TYR A 308 21.86 -25.63 6.35
N ALA A 309 23.06 -25.12 6.67
CA ALA A 309 23.67 -24.03 5.95
C ALA A 309 24.97 -24.51 5.30
N ALA A 310 25.09 -24.30 3.99
CA ALA A 310 26.29 -24.63 3.22
C ALA A 310 27.09 -23.35 2.91
N GLY A 311 28.39 -23.51 2.74
CA GLY A 311 29.28 -22.42 2.31
C GLY A 311 29.70 -22.59 0.85
N GLY A 312 29.87 -21.48 0.13
CA GLY A 312 30.63 -21.46 -1.12
C GLY A 312 29.83 -21.86 -2.36
N ALA A 313 28.54 -21.54 -2.42
CA ALA A 313 27.77 -21.67 -3.65
C ALA A 313 28.36 -20.74 -4.72
N ALA A 314 28.65 -21.30 -5.91
CA ALA A 314 29.13 -20.53 -7.04
C ALA A 314 28.12 -19.42 -7.41
N ILE A 315 28.62 -18.27 -7.84
CA ILE A 315 27.76 -17.14 -8.22
C ILE A 315 26.81 -17.45 -9.38
N SER A 316 27.13 -18.45 -10.20
CA SER A 316 26.28 -18.94 -11.30
C SER A 316 25.27 -20.00 -10.87
N LYS A 317 25.25 -20.40 -9.60
CA LYS A 317 24.34 -21.46 -9.11
C LYS A 317 22.92 -20.89 -9.03
N ALA A 318 22.02 -21.43 -9.84
CA ALA A 318 20.60 -21.09 -9.81
C ALA A 318 19.89 -21.86 -8.67
N ILE A 319 19.46 -21.15 -7.63
CA ILE A 319 18.73 -21.72 -6.49
C ILE A 319 17.61 -20.76 -6.03
N TYR A 320 16.88 -21.12 -4.97
CA TYR A 320 15.79 -20.28 -4.47
C TYR A 320 16.27 -18.95 -3.92
N ALA A 321 15.39 -17.95 -4.00
CA ALA A 321 15.63 -16.59 -3.54
C ALA A 321 14.56 -16.18 -2.54
N SER A 322 15.00 -15.72 -1.37
CA SER A 322 14.13 -15.09 -0.38
C SER A 322 14.58 -13.66 -0.21
N CYS A 323 13.66 -12.70 -0.18
CA CYS A 323 13.95 -11.32 0.17
C CYS A 323 13.51 -11.06 1.60
N ILE A 324 14.19 -10.17 2.30
CA ILE A 324 13.84 -9.72 3.66
C ILE A 324 13.46 -8.25 3.65
N ALA A 325 12.42 -7.90 4.39
CA ALA A 325 12.05 -6.53 4.75
C ALA A 325 11.95 -6.41 6.27
N GLN A 326 12.59 -5.39 6.82
CA GLN A 326 12.57 -5.10 8.26
C GLN A 326 11.35 -4.21 8.58
N PRO A 327 10.81 -4.25 9.81
CA PRO A 327 9.66 -3.43 10.20
C PRO A 327 9.94 -1.92 10.13
#